data_AF-A0A4P9XWR6-F1
#
_entry.id   AF-A0A4P9XWR6-F1
#
_cell.length_a   1.000
_cell.length_b   1.000
_cell.length_c   1.000
_cell.angle_alpha   90.00
_cell.angle_beta   90.00
_cell.angle_gamma   90.00
#
_symmetry.space_group_name_H-M   'P 1'
#
loop_
_entity.id
_entity.type
_entity.pdbx_description
1 polymer ?
#
loop_
_entity_poly.entity_id
_entity_poly.type
_entity_poly.pdbx_seq_one_letter_code
_entity_poly.pdbx_strand_id
1 'polypeptide(L)'
;YAEADPLLVLFTAAALVAVFCWTGSLLTRHYSWIDRLWSLLPPAYALYFVQLDAPSTSAEEPPRVDGLTGNPRLLLVTCLITAWGARLTFNYWRKGGYAFGSEDYRWHHVQASIPSWAFQLLNLVFIAAFQCWLLAAITAPVYVCWRAGFTSWSWMDVGTTAVFLAALIGETIADEQQWRFHQRKHAFEGAAGKQRRRSSDPVAVVDQDVRNGFLTAGLWRYSRHPNFFCEQAIWCAVYGFGTAATGQWVRWDVAGAALLLLLFQGSTHLTERITAAKYPAYAVYQRTTSRLAP
;
A
#
# COMPACT_ATOMS: atom_id res chain seq x y z
N TYR A 1 -33.11 -9.97 -17.14
CA TYR A 1 -31.65 -10.05 -17.10
C TYR A 1 -31.25 -10.20 -15.64
N ALA A 2 -30.56 -11.27 -15.26
CA ALA A 2 -30.04 -11.38 -13.89
C ALA A 2 -29.01 -10.26 -13.70
N GLU A 3 -29.14 -9.49 -12.62
CA GLU A 3 -28.12 -8.50 -12.28
C GLU A 3 -26.78 -9.20 -12.06
N ALA A 4 -25.70 -8.68 -12.64
CA ALA A 4 -24.37 -9.26 -12.51
C ALA A 4 -23.92 -9.20 -11.04
N ASP A 5 -23.26 -10.26 -10.55
CA ASP A 5 -22.71 -10.29 -9.18
C ASP A 5 -21.80 -9.06 -8.96
N PRO A 6 -22.05 -8.22 -7.94
CA PRO A 6 -21.20 -7.06 -7.64
C PRO A 6 -19.71 -7.38 -7.51
N LEU A 7 -19.36 -8.59 -7.07
CA LEU A 7 -17.96 -9.02 -7.03
C LEU A 7 -17.36 -9.18 -8.43
N LEU A 8 -18.13 -9.72 -9.38
CA LEU A 8 -17.70 -9.83 -10.78
C LEU A 8 -17.53 -8.44 -11.41
N VAL A 9 -18.41 -7.49 -11.08
CA VAL A 9 -18.28 -6.09 -11.53
C VAL A 9 -16.98 -5.47 -11.03
N LEU A 10 -16.64 -5.66 -9.75
CA LEU A 10 -15.38 -5.21 -9.16
C LEU A 10 -14.16 -5.75 -9.92
N PHE A 11 -14.08 -7.07 -10.12
CA PHE A 11 -12.93 -7.67 -10.81
C PHE A 11 -12.88 -7.33 -12.30
N THR A 12 -14.04 -7.10 -12.93
CA THR A 12 -14.11 -6.59 -14.31
C THR A 12 -13.55 -5.17 -14.38
N ALA A 13 -13.91 -4.30 -13.43
CA ALA A 13 -13.35 -2.95 -13.34
C ALA A 13 -11.83 -2.99 -13.12
N ALA A 14 -11.33 -3.87 -12.25
CA ALA A 14 -9.89 -4.06 -12.05
C ALA A 14 -9.17 -4.55 -13.32
N ALA A 15 -9.78 -5.45 -14.10
CA ALA A 15 -9.24 -5.90 -15.38
C ALA A 15 -9.18 -4.76 -16.42
N LEU A 16 -10.22 -3.91 -16.48
CA LEU A 16 -10.21 -2.74 -17.36
C LEU A 16 -9.11 -1.73 -16.96
N VAL A 17 -8.91 -1.50 -15.66
CA VAL A 17 -7.81 -0.68 -15.16
C VAL A 17 -6.45 -1.31 -15.49
N ALA A 18 -6.32 -2.64 -15.44
CA ALA A 18 -5.10 -3.33 -15.87
C ALA A 18 -4.80 -3.10 -17.36
N VAL A 19 -5.81 -3.19 -18.22
CA VAL A 19 -5.66 -2.89 -19.66
C VAL A 19 -5.24 -1.44 -19.87
N PHE A 20 -5.83 -0.50 -19.12
CA PHE A 20 -5.44 0.90 -19.14
C PHE A 20 -3.98 1.10 -18.72
N CYS A 21 -3.56 0.56 -17.58
CA CYS A 21 -2.18 0.64 -17.07
C CYS A 21 -1.18 0.02 -18.04
N TRP A 22 -1.50 -1.16 -18.60
CA TRP A 22 -0.65 -1.83 -19.57
C TRP A 22 -0.53 -1.02 -20.86
N THR A 23 -1.64 -0.55 -21.43
CA THR A 23 -1.62 0.28 -22.65
C THR A 23 -0.84 1.57 -22.42
N GLY A 24 -1.10 2.25 -21.30
CA GLY A 24 -0.36 3.44 -20.88
C GLY A 24 1.15 3.17 -20.81
N SER A 25 1.55 2.03 -20.25
CA SER A 25 2.97 1.67 -20.15
C SER A 25 3.66 1.46 -21.49
N LEU A 26 2.94 0.93 -22.49
CA LEU A 26 3.48 0.75 -23.84
C LEU A 26 3.63 2.09 -24.57
N LEU A 27 2.64 2.97 -24.42
CA LEU A 27 2.62 4.27 -25.07
C LEU A 27 3.66 5.23 -24.50
N THR A 28 3.80 5.26 -23.17
CA THR A 28 4.69 6.22 -22.50
C THR A 28 6.06 5.64 -22.14
N ARG A 29 6.27 4.32 -22.28
CA ARG A 29 7.45 3.60 -21.77
C ARG A 29 7.70 3.82 -20.27
N HIS A 30 6.61 4.00 -19.51
CA HIS A 30 6.62 4.13 -18.05
C HIS A 30 5.75 3.03 -17.42
N TYR A 31 6.29 2.26 -16.48
CA TYR A 31 5.65 1.07 -15.93
C TYR A 31 4.98 1.31 -14.57
N SER A 32 5.07 2.54 -14.05
CA SER A 32 4.48 2.99 -12.78
C SER A 32 3.05 3.55 -12.89
N TRP A 33 2.30 3.22 -13.94
CA TRP A 33 0.89 3.66 -14.06
C TRP A 33 0.03 3.16 -12.90
N ILE A 34 0.22 1.90 -12.50
CA ILE A 34 -0.51 1.31 -11.37
C ILE A 34 -0.11 1.94 -10.04
N ASP A 35 1.16 2.35 -9.87
CA ASP A 35 1.66 2.96 -8.64
C ASP A 35 0.90 4.25 -8.30
N ARG A 36 0.46 4.98 -9.33
CA ARG A 36 -0.35 6.22 -9.19
C ARG A 36 -1.79 5.94 -8.75
N LEU A 37 -2.30 4.75 -9.05
CA LEU A 37 -3.68 4.34 -8.78
C LEU A 37 -3.79 3.49 -7.51
N TRP A 38 -2.68 2.97 -6.99
CA TRP A 38 -2.62 2.05 -5.85
C TRP A 38 -3.41 2.55 -4.63
N SER A 39 -3.28 3.84 -4.32
CA SER A 39 -3.94 4.48 -3.18
C SER A 39 -5.38 4.91 -3.43
N LEU A 40 -5.84 4.87 -4.70
CA LEU A 40 -7.14 5.38 -5.13
C LEU A 40 -8.15 4.26 -5.37
N LEU A 41 -7.68 3.12 -5.88
CA LEU A 41 -8.56 2.03 -6.28
C LEU A 41 -9.22 1.34 -5.08
N PRO A 42 -8.53 0.95 -3.98
CA PRO A 42 -9.20 0.32 -2.85
C PRO A 42 -10.29 1.20 -2.19
N PRO A 43 -10.08 2.51 -1.94
CA PRO A 43 -11.17 3.37 -1.49
C PRO A 43 -12.35 3.42 -2.47
N ALA A 44 -12.10 3.53 -3.78
CA ALA A 44 -13.15 3.54 -4.80
C ALA A 44 -13.93 2.21 -4.82
N TYR A 45 -13.24 1.08 -4.70
CA TYR A 45 -13.83 -0.25 -4.62
C TYR A 45 -14.64 -0.46 -3.35
N ALA A 46 -14.19 0.07 -2.21
CA ALA A 46 -14.95 0.03 -0.96
C ALA A 46 -16.21 0.90 -1.03
N LEU A 47 -16.08 2.12 -1.58
CA LEU A 47 -17.20 3.04 -1.81
C LEU A 47 -18.27 2.47 -2.74
N TYR A 48 -17.88 1.67 -3.74
CA TYR A 48 -18.82 0.97 -4.61
C TYR A 48 -19.80 0.09 -3.80
N PHE A 49 -19.33 -0.66 -2.80
CA PHE A 49 -20.22 -1.48 -1.97
C PHE A 49 -21.08 -0.65 -1.01
N VAL A 50 -20.58 0.48 -0.51
CA VAL A 50 -21.41 1.44 0.26
C VAL A 50 -22.55 1.98 -0.60
N GLN A 51 -22.29 2.27 -1.88
CA GLN A 51 -23.33 2.74 -2.80
C GLN A 51 -24.39 1.68 -3.09
N LEU A 52 -24.00 0.40 -3.15
CA LEU A 52 -24.94 -0.71 -3.30
C LEU A 52 -25.78 -0.98 -2.05
N ASP A 53 -25.24 -0.66 -0.87
CA ASP A 53 -25.96 -0.75 0.42
C ASP A 53 -26.95 0.40 0.64
N ALA A 54 -26.79 1.50 -0.11
CA ALA A 54 -27.62 2.69 0.06
C ALA A 54 -29.10 2.36 -0.25
N PRO A 55 -30.05 2.82 0.60
CA PRO A 55 -31.46 2.55 0.38
C PRO A 55 -31.89 3.09 -0.98
N SER A 56 -32.37 2.20 -1.85
CA SER A 56 -33.03 2.62 -3.09
C SER A 56 -34.29 3.40 -2.72
N THR A 57 -34.50 4.56 -3.34
CA THR A 57 -35.67 5.43 -3.14
C THR A 57 -37.03 4.77 -3.42
N SER A 58 -37.04 3.53 -3.91
CA SER A 58 -38.20 2.74 -4.30
C SER A 58 -38.42 1.45 -3.48
N ALA A 59 -37.59 1.13 -2.49
CA ALA A 59 -37.76 -0.04 -1.63
C ALA A 59 -38.17 0.38 -0.21
N GLU A 60 -38.97 -0.46 0.46
CA GLU A 60 -39.38 -0.29 1.86
C GLU A 60 -38.20 0.12 2.74
N GLU A 61 -38.43 1.07 3.68
CA GLU A 61 -37.37 1.64 4.52
C GLU A 61 -36.46 0.54 5.08
N PRO A 62 -35.13 0.65 4.91
CA PRO A 62 -34.22 -0.36 5.44
C PRO A 62 -34.35 -0.43 6.97
N PRO A 63 -34.13 -1.62 7.57
CA PRO A 63 -34.19 -1.76 9.01
C PRO A 63 -33.20 -0.78 9.67
N ARG A 64 -33.75 0.16 10.43
CA ARG A 64 -32.98 1.14 11.20
C ARG A 64 -32.40 0.41 12.42
N VAL A 65 -31.07 0.31 12.48
CA VAL A 65 -30.40 -0.06 13.74
C VAL A 65 -29.97 1.25 14.40
N ASP A 66 -30.59 1.57 15.55
CA ASP A 66 -30.27 2.75 16.36
C ASP A 66 -30.35 4.11 15.63
N GLY A 67 -31.25 4.24 14.65
CA GLY A 67 -31.47 5.48 13.91
C GLY A 67 -30.44 5.76 12.79
N LEU A 68 -29.46 4.87 12.60
CA LEU A 68 -28.56 4.89 11.44
C LEU A 68 -29.18 4.09 10.30
N THR A 69 -29.21 4.69 9.10
CA THR A 69 -29.56 4.00 7.86
C THR A 69 -28.29 3.37 7.25
N GLY A 70 -28.39 2.11 6.81
CA GLY A 70 -27.29 1.37 6.16
C GLY A 70 -26.42 0.55 7.12
N ASN A 71 -25.37 -0.08 6.58
CA ASN A 71 -24.47 -0.98 7.29
C ASN A 71 -23.29 -0.21 7.95
N PRO A 72 -23.31 0.03 9.27
CA PRO A 72 -22.28 0.84 9.93
C PRO A 72 -20.89 0.18 9.92
N ARG A 73 -20.80 -1.15 9.91
CA ARG A 73 -19.52 -1.87 9.73
C ARG A 73 -18.92 -1.60 8.36
N LEU A 74 -19.76 -1.63 7.32
CA LEU A 74 -19.36 -1.34 5.94
C LEU A 74 -18.85 0.10 5.78
N LEU A 75 -19.53 1.07 6.42
CA LEU A 75 -19.08 2.46 6.46
C LEU A 75 -17.74 2.60 7.21
N LEU A 76 -17.60 1.95 8.37
CA LEU A 76 -16.37 1.98 9.17
C LEU A 76 -15.15 1.48 8.36
N VAL A 77 -15.24 0.28 7.78
CA VAL A 77 -14.11 -0.28 7.00
C VAL A 77 -13.79 0.59 5.79
N THR A 78 -14.80 1.16 5.13
CA THR A 78 -14.61 2.07 3.99
C THR A 78 -13.92 3.37 4.41
N CYS A 79 -14.30 3.96 5.54
CA CYS A 79 -13.63 5.14 6.10
C CYS A 79 -12.16 4.86 6.44
N LEU A 80 -11.87 3.69 7.04
CA LEU A 80 -10.52 3.26 7.36
C LEU A 80 -9.67 3.08 6.10
N ILE A 81 -10.17 2.37 5.09
CA ILE A 81 -9.50 2.21 3.79
C ILE A 81 -9.29 3.57 3.11
N THR A 82 -10.26 4.48 3.19
CA THR A 82 -10.15 5.85 2.65
C THR A 82 -9.06 6.64 3.38
N ALA A 83 -8.96 6.53 4.70
CA ALA A 83 -7.90 7.17 5.48
C ALA A 83 -6.50 6.61 5.10
N TRP A 84 -6.39 5.30 4.90
CA TRP A 84 -5.18 4.67 4.35
C TRP A 84 -4.83 5.21 2.96
N GLY A 85 -5.81 5.28 2.06
CA GLY A 85 -5.62 5.79 0.70
C GLY A 85 -5.23 7.26 0.66
N ALA A 86 -5.83 8.10 1.51
CA ALA A 86 -5.47 9.51 1.65
C ALA A 86 -4.02 9.68 2.14
N ARG A 87 -3.62 8.92 3.17
CA ARG A 87 -2.23 8.91 3.68
C ARG A 87 -1.24 8.48 2.59
N LEU A 88 -1.52 7.37 1.89
CA LEU A 88 -0.63 6.86 0.86
C LEU A 88 -0.51 7.83 -0.32
N THR A 89 -1.63 8.42 -0.75
CA THR A 89 -1.68 9.45 -1.79
C THR A 89 -0.82 10.65 -1.41
N PHE A 90 -0.95 11.16 -0.17
CA PHE A 90 -0.12 12.25 0.33
C PHE A 90 1.37 11.87 0.34
N ASN A 91 1.72 10.67 0.84
CA ASN A 91 3.10 10.20 0.91
C ASN A 91 3.73 10.01 -0.48
N TYR A 92 2.96 9.54 -1.45
CA TYR A 92 3.41 9.37 -2.83
C TYR A 92 3.56 10.71 -3.55
N TRP A 93 2.59 11.63 -3.35
CA TRP A 93 2.63 12.99 -3.90
C TRP A 93 3.84 13.78 -3.40
N ARG A 94 4.10 13.82 -2.09
CA ARG A 94 5.23 14.59 -1.54
C ARG A 94 6.59 14.07 -2.02
N LYS A 95 6.67 12.79 -2.37
CA LYS A 95 7.86 12.15 -2.97
C LYS A 95 7.99 12.39 -4.49
N GLY A 96 7.04 13.11 -5.09
CA GLY A 96 7.04 13.44 -6.52
C GLY A 96 6.45 12.35 -7.42
N GLY A 97 5.75 11.35 -6.89
CA GLY A 97 5.23 10.20 -7.65
C GLY A 97 4.16 10.54 -8.70
N TYR A 98 3.57 11.74 -8.64
CA TYR A 98 2.66 12.25 -9.67
C TYR A 98 3.34 13.19 -10.67
N ALA A 99 4.64 13.49 -10.51
CA ALA A 99 5.36 14.33 -11.46
C ALA A 99 5.51 13.63 -12.82
N PHE A 100 5.51 14.40 -13.90
CA PHE A 100 5.75 13.85 -15.24
C PHE A 100 7.11 13.16 -15.30
N GLY A 101 7.16 11.95 -15.85
CA GLY A 101 8.37 11.13 -15.91
C GLY A 101 8.79 10.44 -14.60
N SER A 102 8.03 10.61 -13.50
CA SER A 102 8.28 9.84 -12.28
C SER A 102 7.96 8.36 -12.49
N GLU A 103 8.92 7.51 -12.13
CA GLU A 103 8.85 6.06 -12.22
C GLU A 103 9.56 5.44 -11.02
N ASP A 104 9.11 4.26 -10.62
CA ASP A 104 9.80 3.47 -9.62
C ASP A 104 11.18 3.03 -10.14
N TYR A 105 12.23 3.49 -9.47
CA TYR A 105 13.63 3.20 -9.81
C TYR A 105 13.93 1.68 -9.90
N ARG A 106 13.15 0.83 -9.21
CA ARG A 106 13.32 -0.62 -9.23
C ARG A 106 13.13 -1.19 -10.63
N TRP A 107 12.28 -0.58 -11.46
CA TRP A 107 12.05 -1.07 -12.82
C TRP A 107 13.30 -0.99 -13.69
N HIS A 108 14.15 0.03 -13.54
CA HIS A 108 15.43 0.10 -14.24
C HIS A 108 16.39 -1.04 -13.85
N HIS A 109 16.42 -1.41 -12.57
CA HIS A 109 17.23 -2.55 -12.12
C HIS A 109 16.72 -3.88 -12.69
N VAL A 110 15.40 -4.04 -12.79
CA VAL A 110 14.80 -5.26 -13.36
C VAL A 110 15.04 -5.31 -14.88
N GLN A 111 14.83 -4.20 -15.59
CA GLN A 111 15.10 -4.09 -17.04
C GLN A 111 16.55 -4.42 -17.40
N ALA A 112 17.51 -4.02 -16.55
CA ALA A 112 18.92 -4.35 -16.75
C ALA A 112 19.23 -5.84 -16.51
N SER A 113 18.34 -6.59 -15.85
CA SER A 113 18.57 -7.96 -15.42
C SER A 113 17.91 -9.02 -16.30
N ILE A 114 16.96 -8.65 -17.17
CA ILE A 114 16.18 -9.58 -18.01
C ILE A 114 16.02 -9.05 -19.43
N PRO A 115 15.87 -9.92 -20.45
CA PRO A 115 15.66 -9.47 -21.82
C PRO A 115 14.32 -8.73 -21.98
N SER A 116 14.26 -7.81 -22.94
CA SER A 116 13.11 -6.90 -23.15
C SER A 116 11.77 -7.62 -23.34
N TRP A 117 11.76 -8.78 -24.00
CA TRP A 117 10.54 -9.58 -24.16
C TRP A 117 10.02 -10.12 -22.82
N ALA A 118 10.91 -10.59 -21.94
CA ALA A 118 10.57 -11.09 -20.62
C ALA A 118 10.09 -9.95 -19.73
N PHE A 119 10.67 -8.76 -19.88
CA PHE A 119 10.18 -7.56 -19.21
C PHE A 119 8.77 -7.16 -19.66
N GLN A 120 8.44 -7.26 -20.95
CA GLN A 120 7.07 -6.98 -21.40
C GLN A 120 6.06 -8.02 -20.90
N LEU A 121 6.46 -9.29 -20.77
CA LEU A 121 5.64 -10.31 -20.12
C LEU A 121 5.43 -10.00 -18.62
N LEU A 122 6.50 -9.62 -17.91
CA LEU A 122 6.42 -9.17 -16.52
C LEU A 122 5.50 -7.95 -16.39
N ASN A 123 5.60 -7.00 -17.31
CA ASN A 123 4.76 -5.82 -17.35
C ASN A 123 3.27 -6.17 -17.47
N LEU A 124 2.92 -7.01 -18.46
CA LEU A 124 1.55 -7.43 -18.68
C LEU A 124 1.00 -8.23 -17.49
N VAL A 125 1.69 -9.30 -17.09
CA VAL A 125 1.16 -10.28 -16.13
C VAL A 125 1.27 -9.79 -14.70
N PHE A 126 2.41 -9.21 -14.33
CA PHE A 126 2.68 -8.83 -12.95
C PHE A 126 2.39 -7.36 -12.68
N ILE A 127 3.06 -6.44 -13.39
CA ILE A 127 2.99 -5.00 -13.11
C ILE A 127 1.58 -4.45 -13.35
N ALA A 128 0.92 -4.84 -14.46
CA ALA A 128 -0.42 -4.38 -14.77
C ALA A 128 -1.50 -5.32 -14.19
N ALA A 129 -1.58 -6.57 -14.68
CA ALA A 129 -2.69 -7.46 -14.36
C ALA A 129 -2.74 -7.88 -12.88
N PHE A 130 -1.67 -8.49 -12.36
CA PHE A 130 -1.65 -8.97 -10.98
C PHE A 130 -1.79 -7.84 -9.96
N GLN A 131 -1.12 -6.70 -10.14
CA GLN A 131 -1.24 -5.55 -9.24
C GLN A 131 -2.68 -5.02 -9.17
N CYS A 132 -3.36 -4.81 -10.31
CA CYS A 132 -4.75 -4.35 -10.32
C CYS A 132 -5.71 -5.40 -9.72
N TRP A 133 -5.52 -6.67 -10.07
CA TRP A 133 -6.30 -7.76 -9.50
C TRP A 133 -6.10 -7.86 -7.98
N LEU A 134 -4.87 -7.68 -7.48
CA LEU A 134 -4.54 -7.73 -6.07
C LEU A 134 -5.23 -6.60 -5.30
N LEU A 135 -5.32 -5.39 -5.84
CA LEU A 135 -6.03 -4.27 -5.23
C LEU A 135 -7.54 -4.54 -5.07
N ALA A 136 -8.15 -5.23 -6.05
CA ALA A 136 -9.52 -5.72 -5.89
C ALA A 136 -9.59 -6.84 -4.84
N ALA A 137 -8.66 -7.79 -4.85
CA ALA A 137 -8.63 -8.92 -3.93
C ALA A 137 -8.44 -8.51 -2.46
N ILE A 138 -7.55 -7.56 -2.15
CA ILE A 138 -7.38 -7.04 -0.77
C ILE A 138 -8.59 -6.24 -0.29
N THR A 139 -9.44 -5.76 -1.23
CA THR A 139 -10.69 -5.05 -0.93
C THR A 139 -11.90 -6.00 -0.86
N ALA A 140 -11.76 -7.26 -1.28
CA ALA A 140 -12.83 -8.26 -1.24
C ALA A 140 -13.48 -8.50 0.14
N PRO A 141 -12.80 -8.32 1.29
CA PRO A 141 -13.47 -8.36 2.59
C PRO A 141 -14.60 -7.33 2.75
N VAL A 142 -14.56 -6.22 2.00
CA VAL A 142 -15.65 -5.22 1.99
C VAL A 142 -16.91 -5.79 1.34
N TYR A 143 -16.77 -6.55 0.24
CA TYR A 143 -17.88 -7.30 -0.35
C TYR A 143 -18.50 -8.28 0.65
N VAL A 144 -17.67 -8.94 1.45
CA VAL A 144 -18.15 -9.90 2.46
C VAL A 144 -18.94 -9.17 3.56
N CYS A 145 -18.45 -8.02 4.03
CA CYS A 145 -19.19 -7.18 4.98
C CYS A 145 -20.53 -6.71 4.42
N TRP A 146 -20.58 -6.32 3.13
CA TRP A 146 -21.81 -5.94 2.45
C TRP A 146 -22.78 -7.14 2.34
N ARG A 147 -22.32 -8.29 1.84
CA ARG A 147 -23.13 -9.51 1.71
C ARG A 147 -23.67 -10.05 3.02
N ALA A 148 -22.91 -9.92 4.10
CA ALA A 148 -23.32 -10.38 5.43
C ALA A 148 -24.35 -9.46 6.08
N GLY A 149 -24.43 -8.20 5.64
CA GLY A 149 -25.22 -7.17 6.29
C GLY A 149 -24.70 -6.79 7.68
N PHE A 150 -25.48 -6.01 8.41
CA PHE A 150 -25.20 -5.64 9.80
C PHE A 150 -26.27 -6.18 10.73
N THR A 151 -25.84 -6.90 11.76
CA THR A 151 -26.72 -7.44 12.82
C THR A 151 -26.36 -6.84 14.17
N SER A 152 -25.09 -6.89 14.53
CA SER A 152 -24.55 -6.30 15.76
C SER A 152 -23.04 -6.07 15.66
N TRP A 153 -22.51 -5.26 16.57
CA TRP A 153 -21.07 -5.14 16.77
C TRP A 153 -20.49 -6.37 17.47
N SER A 154 -19.28 -6.75 17.08
CA SER A 154 -18.48 -7.82 17.67
C SER A 154 -17.20 -7.25 18.29
N TRP A 155 -16.64 -7.94 19.27
CA TRP A 155 -15.31 -7.61 19.82
C TRP A 155 -14.22 -7.62 18.74
N MET A 156 -14.43 -8.39 17.65
CA MET A 156 -13.54 -8.39 16.49
C MET A 156 -13.57 -7.08 15.72
N ASP A 157 -14.71 -6.37 15.67
CA ASP A 157 -14.78 -5.04 15.06
C ASP A 157 -13.86 -4.07 15.81
N VAL A 158 -13.89 -4.12 17.15
CA VAL A 158 -13.04 -3.29 18.01
C VAL A 158 -11.57 -3.67 17.84
N GLY A 159 -11.23 -4.95 17.95
CA GLY A 159 -9.85 -5.42 17.83
C GLY A 159 -9.25 -5.13 16.46
N THR A 160 -10.00 -5.38 15.40
CA THR A 160 -9.59 -5.10 14.02
C THR A 160 -9.40 -3.61 13.77
N THR A 161 -10.33 -2.78 14.25
CA THR A 161 -10.21 -1.31 14.16
C THR A 161 -8.97 -0.82 14.89
N ALA A 162 -8.71 -1.33 16.10
CA ALA A 162 -7.53 -0.96 16.88
C ALA A 162 -6.23 -1.33 16.16
N VAL A 163 -6.14 -2.55 15.59
CA VAL A 163 -4.98 -2.98 14.81
C VAL A 163 -4.79 -2.11 13.58
N PHE A 164 -5.87 -1.83 12.82
CA PHE A 164 -5.82 -0.96 11.65
C PHE A 164 -5.29 0.43 12.01
N LEU A 165 -5.85 1.07 13.04
CA LEU A 165 -5.46 2.42 13.45
C LEU A 165 -4.02 2.45 13.97
N ALA A 166 -3.61 1.48 14.77
CA ALA A 166 -2.23 1.38 15.26
C ALA A 166 -1.24 1.22 14.09
N ALA A 167 -1.58 0.39 13.12
CA ALA A 167 -0.77 0.21 11.92
C ALA A 167 -0.75 1.45 11.03
N LEU A 168 -1.88 2.14 10.83
CA LEU A 168 -1.97 3.39 10.07
C LEU A 168 -1.11 4.49 10.70
N ILE A 169 -1.15 4.63 12.03
CA ILE A 169 -0.31 5.57 12.79
C ILE A 169 1.17 5.17 12.66
N GLY A 170 1.50 3.89 12.88
CA GLY A 170 2.85 3.37 12.76
C GLY A 170 3.46 3.59 11.38
N GLU A 171 2.67 3.34 10.32
CA GLU A 171 3.09 3.57 8.94
C GLU A 171 3.33 5.06 8.67
N THR A 172 2.43 5.92 9.14
CA THR A 172 2.56 7.37 9.00
C THR A 172 3.84 7.88 9.67
N ILE A 173 4.15 7.39 10.87
CA ILE A 173 5.39 7.72 11.58
C ILE A 173 6.62 7.19 10.83
N ALA A 174 6.58 5.94 10.37
CA ALA A 174 7.68 5.32 9.63
C ALA A 174 8.00 6.08 8.34
N ASP A 175 6.96 6.44 7.58
CA ASP A 175 7.06 7.24 6.35
C ASP A 175 7.61 8.64 6.63
N GLU A 176 7.16 9.30 7.70
CA GLU A 176 7.66 10.62 8.08
C GLU A 176 9.13 10.59 8.51
N GLN A 177 9.54 9.57 9.28
CA GLN A 177 10.95 9.36 9.63
C GLN A 177 11.81 9.16 8.38
N GLN A 178 11.36 8.33 7.44
CA GLN A 178 12.06 8.09 6.17
C GLN A 178 12.13 9.34 5.30
N TRP A 179 11.04 10.10 5.22
CA TRP A 179 10.97 11.36 4.49
C TRP A 179 11.98 12.39 5.01
N ARG A 180 11.99 12.65 6.32
CA ARG A 180 12.96 13.56 6.96
C ARG A 180 14.39 13.12 6.76
N PHE A 181 14.65 11.80 6.82
CA PHE A 181 15.96 11.25 6.52
C PHE A 181 16.39 11.59 5.09
N HIS A 182 15.56 11.34 4.08
CA HIS A 182 15.89 11.65 2.69
C HIS A 182 16.09 13.15 2.45
N GLN A 183 15.28 14.02 3.06
CA GLN A 183 15.49 15.46 2.97
C GLN A 183 16.86 15.88 3.49
N ARG A 184 17.26 15.38 4.67
CA ARG A 184 18.58 15.67 5.26
C ARG A 184 19.71 15.11 4.40
N LYS A 185 19.54 13.91 3.85
CA LYS A 185 20.51 13.28 2.96
C LYS A 185 20.71 14.07 1.66
N HIS A 186 19.64 14.50 1.01
CA HIS A 186 19.72 15.33 -0.19
C HIS A 186 20.38 16.68 0.09
N ALA A 187 20.07 17.31 1.23
CA ALA A 187 20.73 18.54 1.65
C ALA A 187 22.24 18.34 1.86
N PHE A 188 22.64 17.23 2.50
CA PHE A 188 24.05 16.87 2.69
C PHE A 188 24.77 16.59 1.36
N GLU A 189 24.19 15.78 0.47
CA GLU A 189 24.78 15.48 -0.85
C GLU A 189 24.93 16.75 -1.70
N GLY A 190 23.93 17.63 -1.69
CA GLY A 190 23.98 18.92 -2.37
C GLY A 190 25.03 19.89 -1.78
N ALA A 191 25.16 19.92 -0.45
CA ALA A 191 26.18 20.70 0.24
C ALA A 191 27.59 20.14 -0.04
N ALA A 192 27.79 18.83 0.02
CA ALA A 192 29.07 18.18 -0.28
C ALA A 192 29.53 18.45 -1.73
N GLY A 193 28.59 18.45 -2.69
CA GLY A 193 28.86 18.85 -4.08
C GLY A 193 29.31 20.32 -4.22
N LYS A 194 28.75 21.22 -3.40
CA LYS A 194 29.15 22.64 -3.34
C LYS A 194 30.45 22.87 -2.56
N GLN A 195 30.70 22.11 -1.48
CA GLN A 195 31.89 22.22 -0.63
C GLN A 195 33.14 21.64 -1.30
N ARG A 196 32.99 20.62 -2.16
CA ARG A 196 34.05 20.22 -3.11
C ARG A 196 34.51 21.36 -4.03
N ARG A 197 33.68 22.39 -4.25
CA ARG A 197 34.03 23.61 -5.02
C ARG A 197 34.53 24.77 -4.14
N ARG A 198 34.39 24.70 -2.81
CA ARG A 198 34.83 25.73 -1.84
C ARG A 198 35.45 25.02 -0.64
N SER A 199 36.73 24.67 -0.77
CA SER A 199 37.50 24.03 0.30
C SER A 199 37.91 25.05 1.37
N SER A 200 37.10 25.21 2.43
CA SER A 200 37.58 25.74 3.74
C SER A 200 36.53 25.75 4.86
N ASP A 201 35.23 25.49 4.62
CA ASP A 201 34.25 25.60 5.71
C ASP A 201 34.20 24.36 6.63
N PRO A 202 34.01 24.55 7.95
CA PRO A 202 33.89 23.46 8.91
C PRO A 202 32.63 22.63 8.65
N VAL A 203 32.80 21.31 8.63
CA VAL A 203 31.73 20.34 8.38
C VAL A 203 30.76 20.34 9.57
N ALA A 204 29.51 20.75 9.34
CA ALA A 204 28.43 20.63 10.32
C ALA A 204 28.38 19.19 10.87
N VAL A 205 27.97 18.99 12.13
CA VAL A 205 27.81 17.64 12.70
C VAL A 205 26.73 16.88 11.92
N VAL A 206 27.16 16.06 10.96
CA VAL A 206 26.27 15.25 10.12
C VAL A 206 25.86 14.00 10.88
N ASP A 207 24.55 13.78 10.97
CA ASP A 207 23.90 12.57 11.48
C ASP A 207 24.52 11.29 10.88
N GLN A 208 24.79 10.30 11.73
CA GLN A 208 25.44 9.05 11.32
C GLN A 208 24.64 8.28 10.26
N ASP A 209 23.30 8.31 10.30
CA ASP A 209 22.45 7.67 9.30
C ASP A 209 22.63 8.33 7.93
N VAL A 210 22.78 9.67 7.90
CA VAL A 210 23.05 10.41 6.66
C VAL A 210 24.41 9.99 6.07
N ARG A 211 25.42 9.80 6.93
CA ARG A 211 26.74 9.29 6.50
C ARG A 211 26.67 7.86 6.00
N ASN A 212 25.92 7.00 6.68
CA ASN A 212 25.72 5.59 6.32
C ASN A 212 24.88 5.43 5.04
N GLY A 213 24.02 6.41 4.74
CA GLY A 213 23.17 6.43 3.57
C GLY A 213 21.83 5.71 3.72
N PHE A 214 21.51 5.21 4.91
CA PHE A 214 20.23 4.58 5.27
C PHE A 214 19.84 4.91 6.72
N LEU A 215 18.54 4.87 7.00
CA LEU A 215 17.95 5.21 8.29
C LEU A 215 17.98 4.01 9.25
N THR A 216 18.47 4.22 10.48
CA THR A 216 18.50 3.20 11.54
C THR A 216 17.85 3.68 12.85
N ALA A 217 17.52 4.97 12.97
CA ALA A 217 16.85 5.54 14.13
C ALA A 217 15.30 5.42 14.09
N GLY A 218 14.65 5.65 15.22
CA GLY A 218 13.19 5.66 15.32
C GLY A 218 12.58 4.26 15.25
N LEU A 219 11.51 4.08 14.46
CA LEU A 219 10.90 2.76 14.24
C LEU A 219 11.84 1.82 13.48
N TRP A 220 12.74 2.40 12.68
CA TRP A 220 13.71 1.66 11.88
C TRP A 220 14.69 0.86 12.74
N ARG A 221 14.92 1.23 14.01
CA ARG A 221 15.80 0.45 14.90
C ARG A 221 15.25 -0.94 15.24
N TYR A 222 13.94 -1.12 15.16
CA TYR A 222 13.25 -2.37 15.51
C TYR A 222 12.99 -3.23 14.29
N SER A 223 12.56 -2.60 13.20
CA SER A 223 12.31 -3.25 11.91
C SER A 223 12.96 -2.45 10.80
N ARG A 224 13.63 -3.13 9.87
CA ARG A 224 14.22 -2.50 8.69
C ARG A 224 13.19 -2.01 7.69
N HIS A 225 11.94 -2.46 7.79
CA HIS A 225 10.82 -2.04 6.92
C HIS A 225 9.54 -1.89 7.75
N PRO A 226 9.49 -0.94 8.71
CA PRO A 226 8.38 -0.81 9.64
C PRO A 226 7.09 -0.38 8.93
N ASN A 227 7.20 0.44 7.88
CA ASN A 227 6.08 0.79 7.01
C ASN A 227 5.51 -0.44 6.27
N PHE A 228 6.35 -1.35 5.78
CA PHE A 228 5.87 -2.57 5.11
C PHE A 228 5.19 -3.52 6.07
N PHE A 229 5.65 -3.60 7.33
CA PHE A 229 4.96 -4.36 8.36
C PHE A 229 3.57 -3.76 8.65
N CYS A 230 3.48 -2.44 8.81
CA CYS A 230 2.21 -1.77 9.04
C CYS A 230 1.24 -1.94 7.87
N GLU A 231 1.70 -1.78 6.63
CA GLU A 231 0.88 -2.00 5.43
C GLU A 231 0.29 -3.43 5.41
N GLN A 232 1.11 -4.45 5.68
CA GLN A 232 0.65 -5.83 5.78
C GLN A 232 -0.37 -6.02 6.93
N ALA A 233 -0.14 -5.41 8.10
CA ALA A 233 -1.06 -5.47 9.23
C ALA A 233 -2.41 -4.79 8.93
N ILE A 234 -2.41 -3.68 8.19
CA ILE A 234 -3.62 -2.97 7.73
C ILE A 234 -4.51 -3.91 6.92
N TRP A 235 -3.96 -4.62 5.94
CA TRP A 235 -4.77 -5.49 5.08
C TRP A 235 -5.19 -6.80 5.76
N CYS A 236 -4.38 -7.31 6.70
CA CYS A 236 -4.83 -8.36 7.61
C CYS A 236 -6.01 -7.90 8.49
N ALA A 237 -5.99 -6.65 8.97
CA ALA A 237 -7.12 -6.07 9.68
C ALA A 237 -8.35 -5.94 8.75
N VAL A 238 -8.20 -5.46 7.51
CA VAL A 238 -9.32 -5.42 6.55
C VAL A 238 -9.99 -6.80 6.39
N TYR A 239 -9.21 -7.88 6.29
CA TYR A 239 -9.74 -9.26 6.31
C TYR A 239 -10.50 -9.61 7.61
N GLY A 240 -10.02 -9.12 8.76
CA GLY A 240 -10.63 -9.29 10.07
C GLY A 240 -12.07 -8.78 10.15
N PHE A 241 -12.42 -7.70 9.44
CA PHE A 241 -13.80 -7.20 9.39
C PHE A 241 -14.78 -8.19 8.72
N GLY A 242 -14.33 -8.94 7.70
CA GLY A 242 -15.14 -10.00 7.11
C GLY A 242 -15.40 -11.15 8.09
N THR A 243 -14.44 -11.44 8.98
CA THR A 243 -14.63 -12.41 10.07
C THR A 243 -15.57 -11.85 11.14
N ALA A 244 -15.45 -10.56 11.47
CA ALA A 244 -16.37 -9.89 12.40
C ALA A 244 -17.82 -9.91 11.89
N ALA A 245 -18.03 -9.79 10.58
CA ALA A 245 -19.34 -9.82 9.96
C ALA A 245 -19.95 -11.23 9.86
N THR A 246 -19.14 -12.26 9.64
CA THR A 246 -19.62 -13.62 9.30
C THR A 246 -19.40 -14.67 10.40
N GLY A 247 -18.52 -14.40 11.37
CA GLY A 247 -18.03 -15.39 12.33
C GLY A 247 -17.10 -16.47 11.74
N GLN A 248 -16.83 -16.43 10.42
CA GLN A 248 -16.01 -17.44 9.74
C GLN A 248 -14.55 -16.98 9.60
N TRP A 249 -13.64 -17.74 10.22
CA TRP A 249 -12.21 -17.41 10.26
C TRP A 249 -11.44 -17.71 8.97
N VAL A 250 -11.90 -18.69 8.18
CA VAL A 250 -11.24 -19.13 6.94
C VAL A 250 -12.20 -18.94 5.78
N ARG A 251 -11.88 -18.03 4.88
CA ARG A 251 -12.71 -17.63 3.74
C ARG A 251 -11.84 -17.37 2.50
N TRP A 252 -12.44 -17.42 1.32
CA TRP A 252 -11.72 -17.37 0.04
C TRP A 252 -10.94 -16.06 -0.20
N ASP A 253 -11.43 -14.94 0.33
CA ASP A 253 -10.86 -13.60 0.19
C ASP A 253 -9.63 -13.37 1.10
N VAL A 254 -9.28 -14.34 1.98
CA VAL A 254 -7.98 -14.33 2.66
C VAL A 254 -6.82 -14.33 1.64
N ALA A 255 -7.08 -14.83 0.44
CA ALA A 255 -6.13 -14.84 -0.66
C ALA A 255 -5.60 -13.43 -0.97
N GLY A 256 -6.43 -12.38 -0.87
CA GLY A 256 -5.98 -11.00 -1.08
C GLY A 256 -4.86 -10.61 -0.12
N ALA A 257 -5.12 -10.71 1.19
CA ALA A 257 -4.14 -10.39 2.22
C ALA A 257 -2.90 -11.31 2.11
N ALA A 258 -3.09 -12.62 1.95
CA ALA A 258 -1.99 -13.58 1.83
C ALA A 258 -1.07 -13.28 0.62
N LEU A 259 -1.64 -12.97 -0.55
CA LEU A 259 -0.87 -12.61 -1.74
C LEU A 259 -0.15 -11.27 -1.59
N LEU A 260 -0.73 -10.32 -0.84
CA LEU A 260 -0.03 -9.10 -0.48
C LEU A 260 1.20 -9.38 0.41
N LEU A 261 1.06 -10.23 1.44
CA LEU A 261 2.20 -10.64 2.29
C LEU A 261 3.33 -11.25 1.46
N LEU A 262 2.99 -12.10 0.48
CA LEU A 262 3.94 -12.73 -0.44
C LEU A 262 4.59 -11.71 -1.38
N LEU A 263 3.82 -10.75 -1.92
CA LEU A 263 4.34 -9.65 -2.73
C LEU A 263 5.41 -8.85 -1.96
N PHE A 264 5.16 -8.55 -0.68
CA PHE A 264 6.13 -7.87 0.17
C PHE A 264 7.42 -8.66 0.36
N GLN A 265 7.39 -10.00 0.31
CA GLN A 265 8.63 -10.79 0.39
C GLN A 265 9.56 -10.52 -0.79
N GLY A 266 9.02 -10.49 -2.01
CA GLY A 266 9.77 -10.17 -3.22
C GLY A 266 10.23 -8.70 -3.25
N SER A 267 9.30 -7.78 -2.97
CA SER A 267 9.55 -6.33 -2.97
C SER A 267 10.66 -5.93 -1.99
N THR A 268 10.60 -6.46 -0.76
CA THR A 268 11.59 -6.17 0.28
C THR A 268 12.95 -6.76 -0.08
N HIS A 269 12.99 -8.00 -0.59
CA HIS A 269 14.25 -8.64 -0.99
C HIS A 269 14.96 -7.86 -2.11
N LEU A 270 14.22 -7.41 -3.12
CA LEU A 270 14.77 -6.55 -4.18
C LEU A 270 15.32 -5.24 -3.60
N THR A 271 14.56 -4.60 -2.72
CA THR A 271 14.92 -3.31 -2.10
C THR A 271 16.18 -3.44 -1.24
N GLU A 272 16.28 -4.47 -0.41
CA GLU A 272 17.47 -4.74 0.41
C GLU A 272 18.70 -5.07 -0.44
N ARG A 273 18.55 -5.83 -1.53
CA ARG A 273 19.65 -6.12 -2.45
C ARG A 273 20.21 -4.86 -3.10
N ILE A 274 19.33 -3.97 -3.58
CA ILE A 274 19.74 -2.69 -4.17
C ILE A 274 20.44 -1.82 -3.11
N THR A 275 19.90 -1.77 -1.90
CA THR A 275 20.47 -0.97 -0.79
C THR A 275 21.83 -1.49 -0.38
N ALA A 276 21.99 -2.80 -0.20
CA ALA A 276 23.25 -3.44 0.19
C ALA A 276 24.36 -3.25 -0.86
N ALA A 277 24.01 -3.26 -2.15
CA ALA A 277 24.95 -2.98 -3.22
C ALA A 277 25.48 -1.53 -3.18
N LYS A 278 24.67 -0.58 -2.68
CA LYS A 278 25.03 0.84 -2.58
C LYS A 278 25.76 1.18 -1.28
N TYR A 279 25.42 0.51 -0.18
CA TYR A 279 25.90 0.86 1.17
C TYR A 279 26.47 -0.38 1.87
N PRO A 280 27.81 -0.58 1.86
CA PRO A 280 28.44 -1.75 2.48
C PRO A 280 28.11 -1.95 3.97
N ALA A 281 27.93 -0.85 4.71
CA ALA A 281 27.55 -0.88 6.13
C ALA A 281 26.12 -1.44 6.37
N TYR A 282 25.27 -1.52 5.34
CA TYR A 282 23.91 -2.04 5.45
C TYR A 282 23.89 -3.52 5.87
N ALA A 283 24.93 -4.28 5.51
CA ALA A 283 25.07 -5.68 5.92
C ALA A 283 25.15 -5.86 7.45
N VAL A 284 25.69 -4.87 8.17
CA VAL A 284 25.71 -4.89 9.65
C VAL A 284 24.30 -4.71 10.19
N TYR A 285 23.57 -3.74 9.65
CA TYR A 285 22.18 -3.46 10.03
C TYR A 285 21.25 -4.65 9.74
N GLN A 286 21.47 -5.37 8.64
CA GLN A 286 20.73 -6.60 8.33
C GLN A 286 20.91 -7.72 9.37
N ARG A 287 22.02 -7.73 10.12
CA ARG A 287 22.30 -8.71 11.17
C ARG A 287 21.73 -8.31 12.53
N THR A 288 21.56 -7.02 12.79
CA THR A 288 21.23 -6.51 14.13
C THR A 288 19.76 -6.13 14.30
N THR A 289 19.02 -5.96 13.21
CA THR A 289 17.64 -5.46 13.23
C THR A 289 16.74 -6.40 12.45
N SER A 290 15.50 -6.63 12.87
CA SER A 290 14.59 -7.52 12.15
C SER A 290 14.22 -6.98 10.76
N ARG A 291 13.90 -7.87 9.82
CA ARG A 291 13.49 -7.47 8.45
C ARG A 291 12.11 -6.82 8.43
N LEU A 292 11.12 -7.40 9.11
CA LEU A 292 9.71 -6.97 9.01
C LEU A 292 9.07 -6.83 10.39
N ALA A 293 8.93 -7.92 11.15
CA ALA A 293 8.31 -7.88 12.47
C ALA A 293 9.31 -7.33 13.51
N PRO A 294 8.99 -6.23 14.22
CA PRO A 294 9.87 -5.62 15.23
C PRO A 294 10.15 -6.53 16.43
#